data_AF-A0A7K2P7A9-F1
#
_entry.id   AF-A0A7K2P7A9-F1
#
_cell.length_a   1.000
_cell.length_b   1.000
_cell.length_c   1.000
_cell.angle_alpha   90.00
_cell.angle_beta   90.00
_cell.angle_gamma   90.00
#
_symmetry.space_group_name_H-M   'P 1'
#
loop_
_entity.id
_entity.type
_entity.pdbx_description
1 polymer ?
#
loop_
_entity_poly.entity_id
_entity_poly.type
_entity_poly.pdbx_seq_one_letter_code
_entity_poly.pdbx_strand_id
1 'polypeptide(L)'
;QQPQLGRLDSWEAWQEWRDVVIERYETQGDQCPLGSLFLQIGRSTPGTRAIVVELLRQWQESLAAGIRSLQGSGALPADLDVATRAAALLTAIQGGVSILLSTGRSTHLRAALDQGIADLRRAGAAAR
;
A
#
# COMPACT_ATOMS: atom_id res chain seq x y z
N GLN A 1 -11.89 -7.49 2.82
CA GLN A 1 -11.06 -8.44 3.58
C GLN A 1 -9.62 -7.95 3.57
N GLN A 2 -9.27 -7.22 4.64
CA GLN A 2 -7.91 -6.73 4.88
C GLN A 2 -7.00 -7.95 4.96
N PRO A 3 -5.89 -8.02 4.20
CA PRO A 3 -4.86 -8.99 4.56
C PRO A 3 -4.46 -8.68 6.01
N GLN A 4 -4.32 -9.69 6.88
CA GLN A 4 -3.63 -9.56 8.16
C GLN A 4 -2.15 -9.24 7.87
N LEU A 5 -1.92 -8.00 7.47
CA LEU A 5 -0.63 -7.38 7.28
C LEU A 5 -0.08 -7.23 8.69
N GLY A 6 0.97 -7.97 9.03
CA GLY A 6 1.63 -7.91 10.33
C GLY A 6 1.90 -6.46 10.76
N ARG A 7 2.14 -6.26 12.06
CA ARG A 7 2.45 -4.93 12.60
C ARG A 7 3.59 -4.31 11.78
N LEU A 8 3.31 -3.22 11.08
CA LEU A 8 4.27 -2.46 10.28
C LEU A 8 5.20 -1.63 11.18
N ASP A 9 5.79 -2.26 12.20
CA ASP A 9 6.55 -1.60 13.26
C ASP A 9 8.07 -1.70 13.11
N SER A 10 8.55 -2.48 12.14
CA SER A 10 9.96 -2.62 11.81
C SER A 10 10.21 -2.63 10.30
N TRP A 11 11.44 -2.31 9.89
CA TRP A 11 11.82 -2.36 8.48
C TRP A 11 11.72 -3.77 7.86
N GLU A 12 11.87 -4.82 8.68
CA GLU A 12 11.69 -6.22 8.29
C GLU A 12 10.21 -6.50 8.02
N ALA A 13 9.32 -6.08 8.93
CA ALA A 13 7.88 -6.21 8.75
C ALA A 13 7.37 -5.48 7.51
N TRP A 14 7.97 -4.34 7.13
CA TRP A 14 7.67 -3.64 5.88
C TRP A 14 8.10 -4.43 4.63
N GLN A 15 9.18 -5.22 4.68
CA GLN A 15 9.58 -6.08 3.56
C GLN A 15 8.66 -7.29 3.45
N GLU A 16 8.39 -7.98 4.57
CA GLU A 16 7.47 -9.11 4.62
C GLU A 16 6.07 -8.71 4.12
N TRP A 17 5.59 -7.55 4.58
CA TRP A 17 4.33 -6.97 4.11
C TRP A 17 4.30 -6.81 2.58
N ARG A 18 5.37 -6.25 2.01
CA ARG A 18 5.48 -6.04 0.57
C ARG A 18 5.46 -7.36 -0.19
N ASP A 19 6.16 -8.37 0.32
CA ASP A 19 6.21 -9.70 -0.30
C ASP A 19 4.83 -10.37 -0.27
N VAL A 20 4.13 -10.33 0.87
CA VAL A 20 2.77 -10.85 1.02
C VAL A 20 1.78 -10.14 0.09
N VAL A 21 1.89 -8.82 -0.07
CA VAL A 21 1.03 -8.07 -1.00
C VAL A 21 1.27 -8.52 -2.44
N ILE A 22 2.53 -8.64 -2.86
CA ILE A 22 2.88 -9.05 -4.22
C ILE A 22 2.43 -10.49 -4.48
N GLU A 23 2.78 -11.42 -3.60
CA GLU A 23 2.40 -12.83 -3.70
C GLU A 23 0.89 -12.99 -3.79
N ARG A 24 0.12 -12.24 -2.99
CA ARG A 24 -1.34 -12.26 -3.05
C ARG A 24 -1.88 -11.87 -4.42
N TYR A 25 -1.33 -10.82 -5.04
CA TYR A 25 -1.78 -10.37 -6.36
C TYR A 25 -1.27 -11.28 -7.48
N GLU A 26 -0.10 -11.89 -7.34
CA GLU A 26 0.43 -12.89 -8.28
C GLU A 26 -0.37 -14.20 -8.23
N THR A 27 -0.77 -14.66 -7.04
CA THR A 27 -1.54 -15.91 -6.86
C THR A 27 -3.02 -15.76 -7.17
N GLN A 28 -3.64 -14.62 -6.85
CA GLN A 28 -5.08 -14.40 -7.07
C GLN A 28 -5.40 -13.90 -8.48
N GLY A 29 -4.42 -13.37 -9.23
CA GLY A 29 -4.63 -12.90 -10.60
C GLY A 29 -5.83 -11.95 -10.77
N ASP A 30 -6.58 -12.13 -11.86
CA ASP A 30 -7.83 -11.42 -12.16
C ASP A 30 -9.01 -11.78 -11.25
N GLN A 31 -8.88 -12.85 -10.46
CA GLN A 31 -9.89 -13.29 -9.49
C GLN A 31 -9.77 -12.56 -8.14
N CYS A 32 -8.80 -11.65 -7.97
CA CYS A 32 -8.66 -10.88 -6.74
C CYS A 32 -9.92 -9.99 -6.53
N PRO A 33 -10.72 -10.23 -5.48
CA PRO A 33 -11.97 -9.49 -5.25
C PRO A 33 -11.77 -7.99 -5.04
N LEU A 34 -10.57 -7.58 -4.61
CA LEU A 34 -10.20 -6.17 -4.47
C LEU A 34 -9.85 -5.56 -5.84
N GLY A 35 -9.02 -6.25 -6.65
CA GLY A 35 -8.67 -5.79 -8.00
C GLY A 35 -9.90 -5.60 -8.90
N SER A 36 -10.87 -6.52 -8.82
CA SER A 36 -12.11 -6.44 -9.59
C SER A 36 -13.08 -5.37 -9.07
N LEU A 37 -13.12 -5.09 -7.75
CA LEU A 37 -13.93 -4.01 -7.18
C LEU A 37 -13.49 -2.62 -7.65
N PHE A 38 -12.17 -2.38 -7.77
CA PHE A 38 -11.62 -1.10 -8.22
C PHE A 38 -11.75 -0.88 -9.74
N LEU A 39 -11.67 -1.93 -10.55
CA LEU A 39 -11.93 -1.84 -12.00
C LEU A 39 -13.39 -1.52 -12.35
N GLN A 40 -14.33 -1.73 -11.42
CA GLN A 40 -15.76 -1.41 -11.62
C GLN A 40 -16.17 0.00 -11.17
N ILE A 41 -15.22 0.87 -10.80
CA ILE A 41 -15.53 2.25 -10.40
C ILE A 41 -16.17 3.05 -11.56
N GLY A 42 -15.86 2.70 -12.82
CA GLY A 42 -16.50 3.27 -14.00
C GLY A 42 -18.00 2.95 -14.15
N ARG A 43 -18.55 2.02 -13.34
CA ARG A 43 -19.97 1.60 -13.35
C ARG A 43 -20.69 1.78 -12.00
N SER A 44 -20.11 2.57 -11.08
CA SER A 44 -20.58 2.64 -9.69
C SER A 44 -21.78 3.55 -9.46
N THR A 45 -22.79 3.03 -8.75
CA THR A 45 -23.85 3.85 -8.12
C THR A 45 -23.27 4.64 -6.93
N PRO A 46 -23.94 5.70 -6.42
CA PRO A 46 -23.44 6.46 -5.28
C PRO A 46 -23.11 5.60 -4.04
N GLY A 47 -23.90 4.55 -3.79
CA GLY A 47 -23.65 3.61 -2.68
C GLY A 47 -22.37 2.79 -2.84
N THR A 48 -22.09 2.29 -4.05
CA THR A 48 -20.84 1.56 -4.35
C THR A 48 -19.62 2.46 -4.23
N ARG A 49 -19.72 3.73 -4.64
CA ARG A 49 -18.63 4.71 -4.48
C ARG A 49 -18.29 4.94 -3.00
N ALA A 50 -19.28 5.05 -2.12
CA ALA A 50 -19.04 5.26 -0.68
C ALA A 50 -18.26 4.10 -0.05
N ILE A 51 -18.59 2.86 -0.41
CA ILE A 51 -17.90 1.66 0.07
C ILE A 51 -16.43 1.66 -0.38
N VAL A 52 -16.18 1.96 -1.65
CA VAL A 52 -14.82 2.03 -2.22
C VAL A 52 -13.98 3.10 -1.51
N VAL A 53 -14.54 4.29 -1.29
CA VAL A 53 -13.86 5.38 -0.56
C VAL A 53 -13.50 4.94 0.85
N GLU A 54 -14.41 4.31 1.57
CA GLU A 54 -14.15 3.85 2.94
C GLU A 54 -13.07 2.76 2.98
N LEU A 55 -13.09 1.82 2.04
CA LEU A 55 -12.04 0.79 1.93
C LEU A 55 -10.67 1.39 1.65
N LEU A 56 -10.56 2.36 0.73
CA LEU A 56 -9.31 3.08 0.47
C LEU A 56 -8.83 3.85 1.71
N ARG A 57 -9.75 4.52 2.40
CA ARG A 57 -9.44 5.29 3.62
C ARG A 57 -8.88 4.38 4.71
N GLN A 58 -9.52 3.24 4.96
CA GLN A 58 -9.05 2.26 5.95
C GLN A 58 -7.65 1.75 5.60
N TRP A 59 -7.39 1.47 4.33
CA TRP A 59 -6.10 0.97 3.92
C TRP A 59 -4.99 2.02 4.03
N GLN A 60 -5.28 3.27 3.66
CA GLN A 60 -4.38 4.39 3.90
C GLN A 60 -4.07 4.56 5.39
N GLU A 61 -5.07 4.43 6.27
CA GLU A 61 -4.87 4.55 7.71
C GLU A 61 -3.99 3.42 8.26
N SER A 62 -4.12 2.19 7.75
CA SER A 62 -3.22 1.09 8.12
C SER A 62 -1.76 1.38 7.73
N LEU A 63 -1.52 1.92 6.53
CA LEU A 63 -0.19 2.35 6.10
C LEU A 63 0.34 3.49 6.98
N ALA A 64 -0.49 4.48 7.27
CA ALA A 64 -0.16 5.60 8.14
C ALA A 64 0.21 5.14 9.56
N ALA A 65 -0.53 4.18 10.12
CA ALA A 65 -0.23 3.59 11.42
C ALA A 65 1.15 2.91 11.45
N GLY A 66 1.52 2.18 10.39
CA GLY A 66 2.86 1.62 10.24
C GLY A 66 3.97 2.67 10.20
N ILE A 67 3.76 3.73 9.42
CA ILE A 67 4.73 4.84 9.33
C ILE A 67 4.88 5.54 10.69
N ARG A 68 3.77 5.78 11.41
CA ARG A 68 3.83 6.34 12.78
C ARG A 68 4.54 5.42 13.75
N SER A 69 4.42 4.11 13.60
CA SER A 69 5.16 3.15 14.43
C SER A 69 6.67 3.27 14.22
N LEU A 70 7.12 3.46 12.98
CA LEU A 70 8.53 3.72 12.67
C LEU A 70 9.00 5.10 13.20
N GLN A 71 8.14 6.11 13.20
CA GLN A 71 8.46 7.39 13.86
C GLN A 71 8.61 7.21 15.38
N GLY A 72 7.69 6.48 16.01
CA GLY A 72 7.70 6.24 17.45
C GLY A 72 8.92 5.43 17.94
N SER A 73 9.52 4.62 17.07
CA SER A 73 10.78 3.91 17.35
C SER A 73 12.05 4.69 17.00
N GLY A 74 11.92 5.93 16.51
CA GLY A 74 13.05 6.76 16.06
C GLY A 74 13.65 6.33 14.72
N ALA A 75 12.99 5.46 13.96
CA ALA A 75 13.42 5.05 12.64
C ALA A 75 13.08 6.07 11.54
N LEU A 76 12.15 6.99 11.81
CA LEU A 76 11.72 8.07 10.92
C LEU A 76 11.71 9.42 11.65
N PRO A 77 11.85 10.56 10.92
CA PRO A 77 11.77 11.90 11.49
C PRO A 77 10.38 12.17 12.08
N ALA A 78 10.31 12.91 13.19
CA ALA A 78 9.03 13.25 13.83
C ALA A 78 8.15 14.20 12.98
N ASP A 79 8.75 14.99 12.10
CA ASP A 79 8.11 15.96 11.21
C ASP A 79 7.75 15.38 9.83
N LEU A 80 8.03 14.10 9.59
CA LEU A 80 7.65 13.43 8.34
C LEU A 80 6.13 13.48 8.15
N ASP A 81 5.69 13.95 6.98
CA ASP A 81 4.27 13.94 6.60
C ASP A 81 3.78 12.50 6.31
N VAL A 82 3.31 11.85 7.37
CA VAL A 82 2.76 10.50 7.36
C VAL A 82 1.62 10.35 6.36
N ALA A 83 0.70 11.33 6.32
CA ALA A 83 -0.50 11.24 5.51
C ALA A 83 -0.15 11.21 4.03
N THR A 84 0.76 12.09 3.61
CA THR A 84 1.25 12.13 2.22
C THR A 84 1.99 10.84 1.84
N ARG A 85 2.87 10.31 2.72
CA ARG A 85 3.60 9.06 2.44
C ARG A 85 2.67 7.85 2.35
N ALA A 86 1.68 7.76 3.23
CA ALA A 86 0.67 6.70 3.18
C ALA A 86 -0.20 6.78 1.91
N ALA A 87 -0.63 7.98 1.52
CA ALA A 87 -1.40 8.19 0.29
C ALA A 87 -0.58 7.84 -0.97
N ALA A 88 0.72 8.18 -0.98
CA ALA A 88 1.62 7.83 -2.07
C ALA A 88 1.80 6.31 -2.20
N LEU A 89 2.01 5.60 -1.09
CA LEU A 89 2.09 4.14 -1.07
C LEU A 89 0.78 3.48 -1.52
N LEU A 90 -0.38 3.97 -1.05
CA LEU A 90 -1.67 3.48 -1.51
C LEU A 90 -1.82 3.65 -3.03
N THR A 91 -1.44 4.82 -3.55
CA THR A 91 -1.48 5.11 -4.99
C THR A 91 -0.56 4.18 -5.77
N ALA A 92 0.66 3.93 -5.28
CA ALA A 92 1.62 3.00 -5.86
C ALA A 92 1.04 1.57 -5.96
N ILE A 93 0.35 1.10 -4.92
CA ILE A 93 -0.33 -0.20 -4.93
C ILE A 93 -1.43 -0.22 -5.97
N GLN A 94 -2.34 0.76 -5.97
CA GLN A 94 -3.50 0.78 -6.86
C GLN A 94 -3.07 0.86 -8.34
N GLY A 95 -2.09 1.70 -8.66
CA GLY A 95 -1.52 1.79 -10.00
C GLY A 95 -0.80 0.51 -10.41
N GLY A 96 0.01 -0.05 -9.51
CA GLY A 96 0.73 -1.31 -9.74
C GLY A 96 -0.20 -2.49 -10.00
N VAL A 97 -1.27 -2.63 -9.20
CA VAL A 97 -2.31 -3.64 -9.36
C VAL A 97 -3.05 -3.45 -10.69
N SER A 98 -3.40 -2.21 -11.06
CA SER A 98 -4.04 -1.93 -12.36
C SER A 98 -3.19 -2.41 -13.54
N ILE A 99 -1.88 -2.17 -13.51
CA ILE A 99 -0.96 -2.62 -14.56
C ILE A 99 -0.79 -4.15 -14.53
N LEU A 100 -0.70 -4.75 -13.34
CA LEU A 100 -0.66 -6.21 -13.18
C LEU A 100 -1.89 -6.86 -13.79
N LEU A 101 -3.09 -6.38 -13.49
CA LEU A 101 -4.35 -6.92 -14.03
C LEU A 101 -4.44 -6.76 -15.55
N SER A 102 -3.82 -5.71 -16.11
CA SER A 102 -3.80 -5.46 -17.56
C SER A 102 -2.75 -6.27 -18.31
N THR A 103 -1.66 -6.66 -17.66
CA THR A 103 -0.47 -7.23 -18.33
C THR A 103 -0.09 -8.63 -17.86
N GLY A 104 -0.68 -9.11 -16.77
CA GLY A 104 -0.26 -10.33 -16.07
C GLY A 104 1.09 -10.24 -15.37
N ARG A 105 1.71 -9.04 -15.27
CA ARG A 105 3.07 -8.86 -14.73
C ARG A 105 3.09 -7.96 -13.50
N SER A 106 3.66 -8.47 -12.41
CA SER A 106 3.80 -7.77 -11.12
C SER A 106 4.97 -6.79 -11.05
N THR A 107 5.80 -6.69 -12.10
CA THR A 107 7.03 -5.90 -12.11
C THR A 107 6.80 -4.44 -11.72
N HIS A 108 5.68 -3.85 -12.12
CA HIS A 108 5.33 -2.46 -11.80
C HIS A 108 4.90 -2.28 -10.34
N LEU A 109 4.06 -3.19 -9.82
CA LEU A 109 3.68 -3.20 -8.40
C LEU A 109 4.91 -3.36 -7.51
N ARG A 110 5.78 -4.32 -7.87
CA ARG A 110 7.04 -4.59 -7.18
C ARG A 110 7.92 -3.34 -7.10
N ALA A 111 8.20 -2.73 -8.25
CA ALA A 111 9.05 -1.53 -8.32
C ALA A 111 8.46 -0.36 -7.52
N ALA A 112 7.15 -0.16 -7.57
CA ALA A 112 6.49 0.95 -6.88
C ALA A 112 6.54 0.80 -5.35
N LEU A 113 6.31 -0.42 -4.83
CA LEU A 113 6.46 -0.72 -3.41
C LEU A 113 7.91 -0.59 -2.93
N ASP A 114 8.86 -1.13 -3.71
CA ASP A 114 10.29 -1.05 -3.39
C ASP A 114 10.75 0.41 -3.29
N GLN A 115 10.31 1.27 -4.23
CA GLN A 115 10.62 2.70 -4.19
C GLN A 115 9.99 3.42 -3.01
N GLY A 116 8.73 3.12 -2.68
CA GLY A 116 8.06 3.73 -1.53
C GLY A 116 8.75 3.40 -0.20
N ILE A 117 9.17 2.14 -0.02
CA ILE A 117 9.90 1.73 1.19
C ILE A 117 11.31 2.33 1.23
N ALA A 118 12.01 2.35 0.09
CA ALA A 118 13.34 2.97 -0.02
C ALA A 118 13.29 4.48 0.28
N ASP A 119 12.24 5.17 -0.16
CA ASP A 119 12.00 6.57 0.14
C ASP A 119 11.81 6.84 1.64
N LEU A 120 11.01 6.02 2.33
CA LEU A 120 10.88 6.08 3.79
C LEU A 120 12.23 5.85 4.49
N ARG A 121 13.01 4.85 4.04
CA ARG A 121 14.35 4.59 4.60
C ARG A 121 15.31 5.76 4.39
N ARG A 122 15.29 6.40 3.22
CA ARG A 122 16.11 7.60 2.95
C ARG A 122 15.71 8.75 3.87
N ALA A 123 14.42 8.96 4.10
CA ALA A 123 13.95 9.97 5.04
C ALA A 123 14.46 9.71 6.47
N GLY A 124 14.45 8.45 6.91
CA GLY A 124 15.02 8.05 8.21
C GLY A 124 16.55 8.23 8.30
N ALA A 125 17.28 7.94 7.23
CA ALA A 125 18.74 8.10 7.19
C ALA A 125 19.18 9.57 7.16
N ALA A 126 18.44 10.45 6.48
CA ALA A 126 18.77 11.87 6.36
C ALA A 126 18.57 12.67 7.66
N ALA A 127 17.82 12.13 8.62
CA ALA A 127 17.58 12.75 9.93
C ALA A 127 18.53 12.30 11.03
N ARG A 128 19.50 11.43 10.72
CA ARG A 128 20.58 11.00 11.61
C ARG A 128 21.83 11.82 11.35
#